data_AF-A0A970PVJ0-F1
#
_entry.id   AF-A0A970PVJ0-F1
#
_cell.length_a   1.000
_cell.length_b   1.000
_cell.length_c   1.000
_cell.angle_alpha   90.00
_cell.angle_beta   90.00
_cell.angle_gamma   90.00
#
_symmetry.space_group_name_H-M   'P 1'
#
loop_
_entity.id
_entity.type
_entity.pdbx_description
1 polymer ?
#
loop_
_entity_poly.entity_id
_entity_poly.type
_entity_poly.pdbx_seq_one_letter_code
_entity_poly.pdbx_strand_id
1 'polypeptide(L)'
;MFKEIIELETSRIKKEISTIASYIYLSDILQNKNLDKSYKSFFLAEVAWWIYQEGLARAANQFFNINNEKIQALLSNLDTEYIFSSRLPVAIFYELAEKAVKLKINYLLKPRATIQNFIFNNEKSKQYKEIQRLLLYFSDYPYLIKALKEELESKNEKSISIYSFQETLAKIDSEYIASLDSDSFCDLVKHFFEFFQTNGTGLEGKEIPIDIIDIFLYDKELTTLLNSFKEHCNEKNINTISLQSLKEFLSESLN
;
A
#
# COMPACT_ATOMS: atom_id res chain seq x y z
N MET A 1 1.20 19.85 -6.84
CA MET A 1 2.03 18.86 -6.14
C MET A 1 1.58 17.40 -6.37
N PHE A 2 0.65 16.81 -5.60
CA PHE A 2 0.38 15.36 -5.71
C PHE A 2 -0.06 14.88 -7.11
N LYS A 3 -0.86 15.67 -7.82
CA LYS A 3 -1.28 15.35 -9.19
C LYS A 3 -0.08 15.25 -10.15
N GLU A 4 0.84 16.21 -10.08
CA GLU A 4 2.05 16.22 -10.91
C GLU A 4 2.95 15.03 -10.57
N ILE A 5 3.11 14.71 -9.28
CA ILE A 5 3.89 13.55 -8.84
C ILE A 5 3.28 12.25 -9.35
N ILE A 6 1.94 12.12 -9.30
CA ILE A 6 1.24 10.97 -9.87
C ILE A 6 1.50 10.86 -11.38
N GLU A 7 1.41 11.96 -12.11
CA GLU A 7 1.62 11.99 -13.57
C GLU A 7 3.08 11.64 -13.94
N LEU A 8 4.06 12.20 -13.24
CA LEU A 8 5.48 11.93 -13.43
C LEU A 8 5.81 10.47 -13.14
N GLU A 9 5.40 9.96 -11.99
CA GLU A 9 5.72 8.59 -11.59
C GLU A 9 4.98 7.56 -12.46
N THR A 10 3.73 7.84 -12.83
CA THR A 10 2.99 7.02 -13.79
C THR A 10 3.71 6.98 -15.14
N SER A 11 4.19 8.12 -15.62
CA SER A 11 4.94 8.20 -16.88
C SER A 11 6.25 7.44 -16.81
N ARG A 12 6.95 7.50 -15.67
CA ARG A 12 8.18 6.72 -15.42
C ARG A 12 7.90 5.22 -15.52
N ILE A 13 6.90 4.72 -14.79
CA ILE A 13 6.53 3.28 -14.83
C ILE A 13 6.15 2.84 -16.25
N LYS A 14 5.36 3.65 -16.97
CA LYS A 14 4.98 3.36 -18.35
C LYS A 14 6.18 3.29 -19.29
N LYS A 15 7.19 4.13 -19.08
CA LYS A 15 8.44 4.12 -19.86
C LYS A 15 9.29 2.89 -19.56
N GLU A 16 9.44 2.54 -18.29
CA GLU A 16 10.24 1.37 -17.84
C GLU A 16 9.71 0.03 -18.36
N ILE A 17 8.40 -0.08 -18.63
CA ILE A 17 7.73 -1.30 -19.11
C ILE A 17 7.16 -1.09 -20.53
N SER A 18 7.70 -0.12 -21.27
CA SER A 18 7.25 0.16 -22.63
C SER A 18 7.56 -1.01 -23.56
N THR A 19 6.60 -1.33 -24.44
CA THR A 19 6.72 -2.43 -25.41
C THR A 19 6.03 -2.06 -26.72
N ILE A 20 6.51 -2.64 -27.82
CA ILE A 20 5.88 -2.55 -29.15
C ILE A 20 4.74 -3.58 -29.26
N ALA A 21 4.75 -4.61 -28.42
CA ALA A 21 3.72 -5.65 -28.41
C ALA A 21 2.38 -5.12 -27.87
N SER A 22 1.28 -5.80 -28.22
CA SER A 22 -0.06 -5.43 -27.71
C SER A 22 -0.30 -5.80 -26.24
N TYR A 23 0.61 -6.56 -25.63
CA TYR A 23 0.49 -7.07 -24.27
C TYR A 23 1.80 -6.97 -23.50
N ILE A 24 1.68 -6.85 -22.19
CA ILE A 24 2.78 -6.89 -21.22
C ILE A 24 2.56 -8.11 -20.32
N TYR A 25 3.56 -8.96 -20.16
CA TYR A 25 3.46 -10.12 -19.28
C TYR A 25 3.73 -9.71 -17.83
N LEU A 26 3.01 -10.34 -16.88
CA LEU A 26 3.26 -10.09 -15.46
C LEU A 26 4.70 -10.45 -15.08
N SER A 27 5.27 -11.52 -15.66
CA SER A 27 6.66 -11.91 -15.46
C SER A 27 7.64 -10.77 -15.73
N ASP A 28 7.42 -10.00 -16.80
CA ASP A 28 8.29 -8.89 -17.20
C ASP A 28 8.22 -7.75 -16.16
N ILE A 29 7.01 -7.48 -15.63
CA ILE A 29 6.80 -6.49 -14.56
C ILE A 29 7.53 -6.92 -13.28
N LEU A 30 7.39 -8.18 -12.88
CA LEU A 30 7.98 -8.70 -11.64
C LEU A 30 9.51 -8.77 -11.71
N GLN A 31 10.07 -9.08 -12.88
CA GLN A 31 11.52 -9.18 -13.10
C GLN A 31 12.18 -7.82 -13.33
N ASN A 32 11.42 -6.75 -13.63
CA ASN A 32 11.97 -5.42 -13.86
C ASN A 32 12.66 -4.89 -12.58
N LYS A 33 13.98 -4.66 -12.65
CA LYS A 33 14.80 -4.24 -11.49
C LYS A 33 14.59 -2.77 -11.12
N ASN A 34 14.11 -1.95 -12.03
CA ASN A 34 13.88 -0.51 -11.84
C ASN A 34 12.48 -0.22 -11.26
N LEU A 35 11.66 -1.25 -11.14
CA LEU A 35 10.35 -1.17 -10.53
C LEU A 35 10.41 -1.53 -9.05
N ASP A 36 9.89 -0.63 -8.23
CA ASP A 36 9.80 -0.81 -6.79
C ASP A 36 8.88 -1.99 -6.41
N LYS A 37 9.13 -2.58 -5.23
CA LYS A 37 8.39 -3.74 -4.72
C LYS A 37 6.88 -3.47 -4.59
N SER A 38 6.47 -2.27 -4.19
CA SER A 38 5.05 -1.93 -4.04
C SER A 38 4.25 -2.07 -5.34
N TYR A 39 4.83 -1.65 -6.47
CA TYR A 39 4.18 -1.81 -7.77
C TYR A 39 4.11 -3.27 -8.18
N LYS A 40 5.16 -4.05 -7.92
CA LYS A 40 5.14 -5.50 -8.19
C LYS A 40 4.07 -6.21 -7.37
N SER A 41 3.97 -5.88 -6.09
CA SER A 41 2.92 -6.36 -5.19
C SER A 41 1.54 -5.97 -5.71
N PHE A 42 1.35 -4.73 -6.18
CA PHE A 42 0.11 -4.28 -6.77
C PHE A 42 -0.31 -5.12 -7.99
N PHE A 43 0.56 -5.24 -9.00
CA PHE A 43 0.22 -5.98 -10.23
C PHE A 43 -0.01 -7.47 -9.97
N LEU A 44 0.79 -8.08 -9.08
CA LEU A 44 0.58 -9.46 -8.67
C LEU A 44 -0.76 -9.64 -7.94
N ALA A 45 -1.10 -8.73 -7.03
CA ALA A 45 -2.35 -8.77 -6.29
C ALA A 45 -3.56 -8.55 -7.22
N GLU A 46 -3.44 -7.70 -8.23
CA GLU A 46 -4.49 -7.47 -9.23
C GLU A 46 -4.77 -8.73 -10.08
N VAL A 47 -3.72 -9.41 -10.54
CA VAL A 47 -3.88 -10.70 -11.24
C VAL A 47 -4.49 -11.75 -10.32
N ALA A 48 -4.03 -11.84 -9.07
CA ALA A 48 -4.60 -12.74 -8.08
C ALA A 48 -6.07 -12.42 -7.76
N TRP A 49 -6.46 -11.15 -7.84
CA TRP A 49 -7.83 -10.70 -7.68
C TRP A 49 -8.72 -11.15 -8.85
N TRP A 50 -8.26 -11.01 -10.09
CA TRP A 50 -9.01 -11.51 -11.25
C TRP A 50 -9.26 -13.01 -11.18
N ILE A 51 -8.22 -13.78 -10.84
CA ILE A 51 -8.31 -15.24 -10.65
C ILE A 51 -9.34 -15.57 -9.56
N TYR A 52 -9.34 -14.82 -8.45
CA TYR A 52 -10.31 -14.99 -7.39
C TYR A 52 -11.75 -14.71 -7.86
N GLN A 53 -11.98 -13.65 -8.63
CA GLN A 53 -13.29 -13.32 -9.17
C GLN A 53 -13.81 -14.41 -10.11
N GLU A 54 -12.95 -14.97 -10.96
CA GLU A 54 -13.34 -16.13 -11.76
C GLU A 54 -13.67 -17.35 -10.90
N GLY A 55 -12.90 -17.58 -9.83
CA GLY A 55 -13.16 -18.64 -8.85
C GLY A 55 -14.54 -18.51 -8.20
N LEU A 56 -14.93 -17.28 -7.84
CA LEU A 56 -16.28 -16.99 -7.31
C LEU A 56 -17.36 -17.29 -8.37
N ALA A 57 -17.15 -16.87 -9.62
CA ALA A 57 -18.09 -17.14 -10.70
C ALA A 57 -18.26 -18.65 -10.96
N ARG A 58 -17.16 -19.43 -10.90
CA ARG A 58 -17.18 -20.90 -10.98
C ARG A 58 -17.97 -21.50 -9.81
N ALA A 59 -17.68 -21.07 -8.59
CA ALA A 59 -18.34 -21.58 -7.37
C ALA A 59 -19.84 -21.26 -7.31
N ALA A 60 -20.28 -20.16 -7.94
CA ALA A 60 -21.69 -19.79 -8.02
C ALA A 60 -22.48 -20.64 -9.04
N ASN A 61 -21.82 -21.41 -9.89
CA ASN A 61 -22.49 -22.25 -10.88
C ASN A 61 -23.19 -23.45 -10.23
N GLN A 62 -24.51 -23.56 -10.43
CA GLN A 62 -25.34 -24.58 -9.80
C GLN A 62 -25.25 -25.96 -10.47
N PHE A 63 -24.70 -26.06 -11.68
CA PHE A 63 -24.67 -27.29 -12.47
C PHE A 63 -23.45 -28.16 -12.19
N PHE A 64 -22.41 -27.62 -11.55
CA PHE A 64 -21.15 -28.33 -11.31
C PHE A 64 -20.81 -28.41 -9.82
N ASN A 65 -20.42 -29.61 -9.36
CA ASN A 65 -19.96 -29.79 -7.98
C ASN A 65 -18.50 -29.34 -7.82
N ILE A 66 -18.28 -28.03 -7.72
CA ILE A 66 -16.94 -27.43 -7.54
C ILE A 66 -16.30 -27.81 -6.18
N ASN A 67 -17.09 -28.35 -5.23
CA ASN A 67 -16.58 -28.84 -3.95
C ASN A 67 -15.93 -30.23 -4.04
N ASN A 68 -15.95 -30.88 -5.21
CA ASN A 68 -15.23 -32.13 -5.40
C ASN A 68 -13.70 -31.90 -5.29
N GLU A 69 -13.03 -32.68 -4.46
CA GLU A 69 -11.58 -32.54 -4.18
C GLU A 69 -10.71 -32.58 -5.45
N LYS A 70 -11.03 -33.46 -6.42
CA LYS A 70 -10.28 -33.52 -7.68
C LYS A 70 -10.44 -32.26 -8.51
N ILE A 71 -11.65 -31.69 -8.53
CA ILE A 71 -11.92 -30.42 -9.22
C ILE A 71 -11.17 -29.29 -8.52
N GLN A 72 -11.20 -29.22 -7.18
CA GLN A 72 -10.46 -28.20 -6.43
C GLN A 72 -8.95 -28.27 -6.68
N ALA A 73 -8.36 -29.47 -6.72
CA ALA A 73 -6.94 -29.64 -7.04
C ALA A 73 -6.61 -29.14 -8.46
N LEU A 74 -7.45 -29.47 -9.45
CA LEU A 74 -7.28 -28.98 -10.82
C LEU A 74 -7.42 -27.47 -10.92
N LEU A 75 -8.39 -26.87 -10.21
CA LEU A 75 -8.57 -25.43 -10.17
C LEU A 75 -7.41 -24.72 -9.49
N SER A 76 -6.85 -25.28 -8.42
CA SER A 76 -5.66 -24.71 -7.77
C SER A 76 -4.43 -24.71 -8.71
N ASN A 77 -4.28 -25.76 -9.52
CA ASN A 77 -3.21 -25.81 -10.53
C ASN A 77 -3.47 -24.80 -11.66
N LEU A 78 -4.72 -24.65 -12.08
CA LEU A 78 -5.13 -23.66 -13.07
C LEU A 78 -4.85 -22.23 -12.59
N ASP A 79 -5.21 -21.90 -11.35
CA ASP A 79 -4.96 -20.60 -10.75
C ASP A 79 -3.45 -20.28 -10.73
N THR A 80 -2.62 -21.30 -10.45
CA THR A 80 -1.15 -21.18 -10.50
C THR A 80 -0.67 -20.88 -11.93
N GLU A 81 -1.18 -21.61 -12.92
CA GLU A 81 -0.84 -21.41 -14.33
C GLU A 81 -1.30 -20.05 -14.85
N TYR A 82 -2.45 -19.54 -14.38
CA TYR A 82 -2.92 -18.20 -14.71
C TYR A 82 -1.97 -17.12 -14.23
N ILE A 83 -1.38 -17.25 -13.05
CA ILE A 83 -0.37 -16.28 -12.60
C ILE A 83 0.83 -16.27 -13.55
N PHE A 84 1.38 -17.45 -13.87
CA PHE A 84 2.58 -17.56 -14.71
C PHE A 84 2.37 -17.14 -16.17
N SER A 85 1.18 -17.38 -16.72
CA SER A 85 0.83 -17.06 -18.09
C SER A 85 0.11 -15.70 -18.25
N SER A 86 -0.07 -14.96 -17.15
CA SER A 86 -0.84 -13.71 -17.15
C SER A 86 -0.20 -12.64 -18.03
N ARG A 87 -1.05 -12.01 -18.83
CA ARG A 87 -0.70 -10.92 -19.74
C ARG A 87 -1.76 -9.83 -19.66
N LEU A 88 -1.31 -8.60 -19.72
CA LEU A 88 -2.15 -7.41 -19.62
C LEU A 88 -2.16 -6.71 -20.97
N PRO A 89 -3.33 -6.37 -21.54
CA PRO A 89 -3.38 -5.43 -22.64
C PRO A 89 -2.70 -4.12 -22.24
N VAL A 90 -1.92 -3.51 -23.13
CA VAL A 90 -1.15 -2.29 -22.82
C VAL A 90 -2.03 -1.17 -22.24
N ALA A 91 -3.25 -1.00 -22.76
CA ALA A 91 -4.21 -0.03 -22.24
C ALA A 91 -4.58 -0.30 -20.76
N ILE A 92 -4.86 -1.56 -20.42
CA ILE A 92 -5.18 -1.97 -19.04
C ILE A 92 -3.96 -1.77 -18.13
N PHE A 93 -2.76 -2.13 -18.60
CA PHE A 93 -1.54 -1.87 -17.85
C PHE A 93 -1.37 -0.36 -17.53
N TYR A 94 -1.67 0.53 -18.47
CA TYR A 94 -1.57 1.97 -18.24
C TYR A 94 -2.57 2.50 -17.21
N GLU A 95 -3.79 1.98 -17.19
CA GLU A 95 -4.78 2.30 -16.17
C GLU A 95 -4.36 1.78 -14.79
N LEU A 96 -3.88 0.54 -14.73
CA LEU A 96 -3.40 -0.08 -13.50
C LEU A 96 -2.15 0.62 -12.95
N ALA A 97 -1.23 1.06 -13.81
CA ALA A 97 -0.05 1.81 -13.38
C ALA A 97 -0.45 3.10 -12.64
N GLU A 98 -1.42 3.85 -13.15
CA GLU A 98 -1.92 5.05 -12.48
C GLU A 98 -2.57 4.72 -11.13
N LYS A 99 -3.37 3.64 -11.07
CA LYS A 99 -3.97 3.16 -9.82
C LYS A 99 -2.91 2.72 -8.81
N ALA A 100 -1.86 2.04 -9.26
CA ALA A 100 -0.76 1.59 -8.42
C ALA A 100 0.00 2.77 -7.81
N VAL A 101 0.29 3.81 -8.60
CA VAL A 101 0.93 5.05 -8.12
C VAL A 101 0.06 5.76 -7.09
N LYS A 102 -1.25 5.91 -7.36
CA LYS A 102 -2.19 6.50 -6.41
C LYS A 102 -2.25 5.69 -5.11
N LEU A 103 -2.30 4.36 -5.20
CA LEU A 103 -2.32 3.50 -4.02
C LEU A 103 -1.03 3.66 -3.21
N LYS A 104 0.13 3.62 -3.88
CA LYS A 104 1.43 3.77 -3.22
C LYS A 104 1.52 5.10 -2.46
N ILE A 105 1.20 6.21 -3.11
CA ILE A 105 1.26 7.54 -2.47
C ILE A 105 0.31 7.61 -1.28
N ASN A 106 -0.94 7.18 -1.46
CA ASN A 106 -1.91 7.19 -0.36
C ASN A 106 -1.46 6.29 0.78
N TYR A 107 -0.93 5.10 0.48
CA TYR A 107 -0.51 4.15 1.49
C TYR A 107 0.70 4.63 2.27
N LEU A 108 1.71 5.22 1.60
CA LEU A 108 2.85 5.85 2.25
C LEU A 108 2.41 6.96 3.20
N LEU A 109 1.48 7.82 2.79
CA LEU A 109 1.12 8.99 3.59
C LEU A 109 0.08 8.71 4.66
N LYS A 110 -0.85 7.80 4.37
CA LYS A 110 -2.04 7.51 5.18
C LYS A 110 -2.26 6.00 5.28
N PRO A 111 -1.33 5.25 5.89
CA PRO A 111 -1.41 3.78 5.90
C PRO A 111 -2.72 3.26 6.50
N ARG A 112 -3.22 3.83 7.61
CA ARG A 112 -4.44 3.37 8.27
C ARG A 112 -5.66 3.62 7.39
N ALA A 113 -5.88 4.88 7.01
CA ALA A 113 -7.03 5.24 6.20
C ALA A 113 -7.02 4.55 4.84
N THR A 114 -5.85 4.37 4.22
CA THR A 114 -5.74 3.72 2.91
C THR A 114 -6.09 2.25 2.97
N ILE A 115 -5.53 1.48 3.93
CA ILE A 115 -5.87 0.06 4.11
C ILE A 115 -7.38 -0.08 4.33
N GLN A 116 -7.94 0.70 5.25
CA GLN A 116 -9.36 0.64 5.57
C GLN A 116 -10.25 0.94 4.35
N ASN A 117 -10.01 2.08 3.69
CA ASN A 117 -10.85 2.51 2.57
C ASN A 117 -10.72 1.57 1.37
N PHE A 118 -9.51 1.07 1.10
CA PHE A 118 -9.27 0.13 0.02
C PHE A 118 -9.96 -1.22 0.25
N ILE A 119 -9.90 -1.74 1.48
CA ILE A 119 -10.50 -3.04 1.81
C ILE A 119 -12.01 -2.96 1.83
N PHE A 120 -12.58 -1.98 2.54
CA PHE A 120 -14.02 -1.96 2.78
C PHE A 120 -14.80 -1.25 1.68
N ASN A 121 -14.24 -0.25 0.99
CA ASN A 121 -14.91 0.44 -0.12
C ASN A 121 -16.40 0.78 0.13
N ASN A 122 -16.69 1.39 1.31
CA ASN A 122 -18.03 1.71 1.82
C ASN A 122 -18.90 0.53 2.33
N GLU A 123 -18.39 -0.70 2.31
CA GLU A 123 -19.04 -1.85 2.93
C GLU A 123 -18.85 -1.83 4.46
N LYS A 124 -19.86 -2.31 5.19
CA LYS A 124 -19.81 -2.38 6.67
C LYS A 124 -19.05 -3.59 7.21
N SER A 125 -18.89 -4.62 6.37
CA SER A 125 -18.26 -5.89 6.71
C SER A 125 -17.73 -6.56 5.46
N LYS A 126 -16.65 -7.33 5.59
CA LYS A 126 -16.06 -8.08 4.47
C LYS A 126 -15.70 -9.50 4.90
N GLN A 127 -15.63 -10.44 3.96
CA GLN A 127 -15.23 -11.81 4.26
C GLN A 127 -13.72 -11.86 4.54
N TYR A 128 -13.30 -12.64 5.54
CA TYR A 128 -11.89 -12.74 5.92
C TYR A 128 -10.99 -13.14 4.74
N LYS A 129 -11.43 -14.12 3.94
CA LYS A 129 -10.69 -14.55 2.74
C LYS A 129 -10.49 -13.44 1.72
N GLU A 130 -11.44 -12.51 1.61
CA GLU A 130 -11.34 -11.37 0.70
C GLU A 130 -10.37 -10.32 1.26
N ILE A 131 -10.46 -10.04 2.56
CA ILE A 131 -9.51 -9.17 3.29
C ILE A 131 -8.08 -9.68 3.11
N GLN A 132 -7.83 -10.97 3.31
CA GLN A 132 -6.50 -11.57 3.15
C GLN A 132 -5.90 -11.31 1.76
N ARG A 133 -6.74 -11.35 0.71
CA ARG A 133 -6.31 -11.09 -0.68
C ARG A 133 -6.06 -9.60 -0.91
N LEU A 134 -6.95 -8.74 -0.43
CA LEU A 134 -6.79 -7.28 -0.56
C LEU A 134 -5.57 -6.77 0.21
N LEU A 135 -5.17 -7.45 1.30
CA LEU A 135 -3.94 -7.14 2.01
C LEU A 135 -2.65 -7.42 1.20
N LEU A 136 -2.71 -8.14 0.08
CA LEU A 136 -1.55 -8.41 -0.78
C LEU A 136 -1.10 -7.20 -1.59
N TYR A 137 -1.95 -6.18 -1.74
CA TYR A 137 -1.61 -4.93 -2.43
C TYR A 137 -0.60 -4.07 -1.66
N PHE A 138 -0.43 -4.33 -0.36
CA PHE A 138 0.34 -3.48 0.54
C PHE A 138 1.69 -4.10 0.90
N SER A 139 2.78 -3.37 0.65
CA SER A 139 4.14 -3.85 0.96
C SER A 139 5.05 -2.86 1.70
N ASP A 140 4.74 -1.57 1.69
CA ASP A 140 5.62 -0.52 2.23
C ASP A 140 5.70 -0.52 3.76
N TYR A 141 4.67 -1.02 4.45
CA TYR A 141 4.69 -1.22 5.91
C TYR A 141 4.51 -2.70 6.28
N PRO A 142 5.58 -3.52 6.21
CA PRO A 142 5.51 -4.94 6.51
C PRO A 142 5.05 -5.26 7.94
N TYR A 143 5.45 -4.45 8.93
CA TYR A 143 5.04 -4.66 10.33
C TYR A 143 3.52 -4.65 10.46
N LEU A 144 2.87 -3.68 9.81
CA LEU A 144 1.43 -3.45 9.89
C LEU A 144 0.67 -4.60 9.24
N ILE A 145 1.04 -4.98 8.02
CA ILE A 145 0.36 -6.03 7.27
C ILE A 145 0.57 -7.41 7.90
N LYS A 146 1.77 -7.68 8.43
CA LYS A 146 2.07 -8.96 9.09
C LYS A 146 1.26 -9.10 10.38
N ALA A 147 1.37 -8.14 11.30
CA ALA A 147 0.65 -8.18 12.57
C ALA A 147 -0.87 -8.21 12.37
N LEU A 148 -1.38 -7.46 11.38
CA LEU A 148 -2.81 -7.47 11.07
C LEU A 148 -3.28 -8.84 10.57
N LYS A 149 -2.51 -9.53 9.73
CA LYS A 149 -2.86 -10.88 9.29
C LYS A 149 -2.91 -11.86 10.46
N GLU A 150 -1.91 -11.81 11.34
CA GLU A 150 -1.81 -12.66 12.53
C GLU A 150 -2.98 -12.43 13.50
N GLU A 151 -3.33 -11.17 13.78
CA GLU A 151 -4.46 -10.80 14.64
C GLU A 151 -5.83 -11.17 14.03
N LEU A 152 -6.01 -11.01 12.72
CA LEU A 152 -7.27 -11.40 12.08
C LEU A 152 -7.42 -12.92 11.97
N GLU A 153 -6.31 -13.66 11.82
CA GLU A 153 -6.31 -15.13 11.82
C GLU A 153 -6.66 -15.67 13.20
N SER A 154 -6.11 -15.08 14.27
CA SER A 154 -6.36 -15.51 15.65
C SER A 154 -7.83 -15.39 16.08
N LYS A 155 -8.56 -14.40 15.55
CA LYS A 155 -9.99 -14.21 15.78
C LYS A 155 -10.87 -15.30 15.16
N ASN A 156 -10.40 -15.97 14.11
CA ASN A 156 -11.12 -17.04 13.40
C ASN A 156 -12.55 -16.64 12.95
N GLU A 157 -12.77 -15.35 12.66
CA GLU A 157 -14.05 -14.83 12.19
C GLU A 157 -14.18 -15.02 10.68
N LYS A 158 -15.35 -15.51 10.21
CA LYS A 158 -15.60 -15.64 8.77
C LYS A 158 -15.75 -14.29 8.07
N SER A 159 -16.35 -13.33 8.76
CA SER A 159 -16.55 -11.96 8.28
C SER A 159 -16.20 -10.98 9.38
N ILE A 160 -15.51 -9.90 8.99
CA ILE A 160 -14.99 -8.89 9.89
C ILE A 160 -15.70 -7.57 9.57
N SER A 161 -16.17 -6.87 10.62
CA SER A 161 -16.77 -5.54 10.48
C SER A 161 -15.69 -4.47 10.31
N ILE A 162 -16.06 -3.36 9.67
CA ILE A 162 -15.15 -2.21 9.50
C ILE A 162 -14.66 -1.68 10.86
N TYR A 163 -15.52 -1.65 11.87
CA TYR A 163 -15.18 -1.19 13.22
C TYR A 163 -14.14 -2.10 13.91
N SER A 164 -14.35 -3.41 13.93
CA SER A 164 -13.39 -4.37 14.52
C SER A 164 -12.05 -4.32 13.80
N PHE A 165 -12.08 -4.17 12.47
CA PHE A 165 -10.88 -4.02 11.66
C PHE A 165 -10.13 -2.73 11.98
N GLN A 166 -10.82 -1.59 12.05
CA GLN A 166 -10.23 -0.29 12.38
C GLN A 166 -9.56 -0.30 13.74
N GLU A 167 -10.24 -0.84 14.77
CA GLU A 167 -9.70 -0.95 16.11
C GLU A 167 -8.43 -1.81 16.14
N THR A 168 -8.44 -2.95 15.45
CA THR A 168 -7.28 -3.83 15.35
C THR A 168 -6.12 -3.13 14.65
N LEU A 169 -6.38 -2.47 13.52
CA LEU A 169 -5.37 -1.75 12.73
C LEU A 169 -4.74 -0.60 13.54
N ALA A 170 -5.58 0.21 14.19
CA ALA A 170 -5.13 1.33 15.01
C ALA A 170 -4.32 0.86 16.21
N LYS A 171 -4.76 -0.21 16.89
CA LYS A 171 -4.03 -0.81 18.01
C LYS A 171 -2.62 -1.25 17.60
N ILE A 172 -2.52 -2.08 16.56
CA ILE A 172 -1.24 -2.59 16.05
C ILE A 172 -0.29 -1.44 15.72
N ASP A 173 -0.80 -0.46 14.97
CA ASP A 173 0.03 0.63 14.50
C ASP A 173 0.47 1.57 15.64
N SER A 174 -0.43 1.88 16.57
CA SER A 174 -0.10 2.71 17.72
C SER A 174 0.89 2.04 18.67
N GLU A 175 0.76 0.72 18.91
CA GLU A 175 1.71 -0.05 19.72
C GLU A 175 3.10 -0.08 19.07
N TYR A 176 3.17 -0.28 17.75
CA TYR A 176 4.44 -0.23 17.03
C TYR A 176 5.09 1.15 17.13
N ILE A 177 4.34 2.21 16.85
CA ILE A 177 4.87 3.59 16.87
C ILE A 177 5.34 4.00 18.26
N ALA A 178 4.60 3.64 19.32
CA ALA A 178 4.99 3.93 20.69
C ALA A 178 6.29 3.23 21.12
N SER A 179 6.69 2.18 20.41
CA SER A 179 7.94 1.46 20.66
C SER A 179 9.16 2.03 19.94
N LEU A 180 8.97 3.01 19.04
CA LEU A 180 10.05 3.57 18.23
C LEU A 180 10.78 4.69 18.98
N ASP A 181 12.11 4.67 18.89
CA ASP A 181 12.93 5.84 19.18
C ASP A 181 12.96 6.81 17.98
N SER A 182 13.62 7.96 18.14
CA SER A 182 13.70 8.97 17.08
C SER A 182 14.37 8.44 15.81
N ASP A 183 15.37 7.56 15.94
CA ASP A 183 16.06 6.93 14.83
C ASP A 183 15.15 5.96 14.05
N SER A 184 14.47 5.06 14.75
CA SER A 184 13.57 4.09 14.15
C SER A 184 12.35 4.76 13.52
N PHE A 185 11.87 5.86 14.11
CA PHE A 185 10.83 6.68 13.50
C PHE A 185 11.32 7.36 12.22
N CYS A 186 12.55 7.88 12.20
CA CYS A 186 13.15 8.44 11.00
C CYS A 186 13.30 7.40 9.89
N ASP A 187 13.73 6.18 10.22
CA ASP A 187 13.80 5.08 9.27
C ASP A 187 12.42 4.71 8.68
N LEU A 188 11.36 4.80 9.50
CA LEU A 188 10.00 4.58 9.04
C LEU A 188 9.58 5.59 7.95
N VAL A 189 9.86 6.88 8.17
CA VAL A 189 9.46 7.97 7.26
C VAL A 189 10.48 8.25 6.14
N LYS A 190 11.67 7.65 6.20
CA LYS A 190 12.74 7.81 5.19
C LYS A 190 12.26 7.54 3.76
N HIS A 191 11.37 6.57 3.59
CA HIS A 191 10.79 6.23 2.29
C HIS A 191 10.03 7.39 1.65
N PHE A 192 9.54 8.36 2.44
CA PHE A 192 8.94 9.60 1.90
C PHE A 192 9.99 10.40 1.17
N PHE A 193 11.11 10.66 1.85
CA PHE A 193 12.22 11.42 1.28
C PHE A 193 12.74 10.76 0.01
N GLU A 194 12.92 9.45 0.01
CA GLU A 194 13.37 8.71 -1.18
C GLU A 194 12.36 8.79 -2.34
N PHE A 195 11.06 8.66 -2.06
CA PHE A 195 10.03 8.73 -3.08
C PHE A 195 9.88 10.14 -3.67
N PHE A 196 9.80 11.17 -2.82
CA PHE A 196 9.58 12.55 -3.24
C PHE A 196 10.82 13.19 -3.87
N GLN A 197 12.04 12.79 -3.47
CA GLN A 197 13.27 13.22 -4.14
C GLN A 197 13.37 12.63 -5.56
N THR A 198 13.05 11.35 -5.72
CA THR A 198 13.12 10.67 -7.02
C THR A 198 12.11 11.20 -8.02
N ASN A 199 10.92 11.57 -7.53
CA ASN A 199 9.78 11.96 -8.38
C ASN A 199 9.56 13.47 -8.48
N GLY A 200 10.49 14.26 -7.94
CA GLY A 200 10.51 15.71 -8.05
C GLY A 200 9.39 16.39 -7.26
N THR A 201 9.76 17.08 -6.20
CA THR A 201 8.89 18.10 -5.56
C THR A 201 9.05 19.47 -6.23
N GLY A 202 9.99 19.63 -7.16
CA GLY A 202 10.47 20.92 -7.64
C GLY A 202 11.38 21.65 -6.64
N LEU A 203 11.70 21.03 -5.50
CA LEU A 203 12.59 21.58 -4.48
C LEU A 203 14.03 21.13 -4.75
N GLU A 204 14.96 22.08 -4.81
CA GLU A 204 16.39 21.81 -4.80
C GLU A 204 16.80 21.35 -3.39
N GLY A 205 16.87 20.03 -3.15
CA GLY A 205 17.37 19.51 -1.87
C GLY A 205 16.77 18.17 -1.43
N LYS A 206 17.33 17.61 -0.36
CA LYS A 206 16.85 16.39 0.30
C LYS A 206 15.70 16.67 1.28
N GLU A 207 14.79 17.55 0.87
CA GLU A 207 13.69 18.04 1.71
C GLU A 207 12.33 17.73 1.11
N ILE A 208 11.33 17.65 1.97
CA ILE A 208 9.92 17.47 1.60
C ILE A 208 9.08 18.55 2.27
N PRO A 209 7.90 18.90 1.73
CA PRO A 209 6.99 19.81 2.41
C PRO A 209 6.55 19.26 3.77
N ILE A 210 6.42 20.14 4.77
CA ILE A 210 5.98 19.74 6.12
C ILE A 210 4.59 19.09 6.11
N ASP A 211 3.72 19.46 5.16
CA ASP A 211 2.40 18.87 4.97
C ASP A 211 2.43 17.34 4.83
N ILE A 212 3.52 16.79 4.27
CA ILE A 212 3.71 15.35 4.12
C ILE A 212 3.83 14.66 5.49
N ILE A 213 4.60 15.25 6.40
CA ILE A 213 4.75 14.76 7.77
C ILE A 213 3.45 14.97 8.54
N ASP A 214 2.81 16.14 8.40
CA ASP A 214 1.53 16.45 9.03
C ASP A 214 0.45 15.42 8.69
N ILE A 215 0.32 15.08 7.40
CA ILE A 215 -0.64 14.08 6.92
C ILE A 215 -0.39 12.72 7.60
N PHE A 216 0.87 12.30 7.71
CA PHE A 216 1.23 11.02 8.29
C PHE A 216 0.99 10.96 9.80
N LEU A 217 1.40 12.01 10.53
CA LEU A 217 1.14 12.13 11.96
C LEU A 217 -0.36 12.18 12.26
N TYR A 218 -1.13 12.85 11.41
CA TYR A 218 -2.59 12.89 11.52
C TYR A 218 -3.23 11.52 11.28
N ASP A 219 -2.84 10.78 10.25
CA ASP A 219 -3.36 9.41 9.99
C ASP A 219 -3.07 8.46 11.16
N LYS A 220 -1.92 8.65 11.84
CA LYS A 220 -1.54 7.87 13.01
C LYS A 220 -2.17 8.33 14.33
N GLU A 221 -2.93 9.42 14.31
CA GLU A 221 -3.55 10.04 15.49
C GLU A 221 -2.53 10.47 16.55
N LEU A 222 -1.32 10.87 16.13
CA LEU A 222 -0.24 11.35 17.02
C LEU A 222 -0.43 12.83 17.36
N THR A 223 -1.57 13.16 17.98
CA THR A 223 -2.02 14.56 18.14
C THR A 223 -1.03 15.45 18.88
N THR A 224 -0.40 14.95 19.94
CA THR A 224 0.58 15.73 20.72
C THR A 224 1.81 16.07 19.88
N LEU A 225 2.37 15.07 19.17
CA LEU A 225 3.53 15.25 18.32
C LEU A 225 3.21 16.12 17.09
N LEU A 226 2.02 15.97 16.51
CA LEU A 226 1.56 16.81 15.41
C LEU A 226 1.47 18.28 15.82
N ASN A 227 0.93 18.56 17.00
CA ASN A 227 0.79 19.93 17.49
C ASN A 227 2.16 20.55 17.78
N SER A 228 3.05 19.84 18.47
CA SER A 228 4.40 20.34 18.74
C SER A 228 5.22 20.54 17.46
N PHE A 229 5.05 19.65 16.48
CA PHE A 229 5.69 19.78 15.16
C PHE A 229 5.22 21.03 14.42
N LYS A 230 3.91 21.28 14.39
CA LYS A 230 3.33 22.48 13.77
C LYS A 230 3.78 23.76 14.46
N GLU A 231 3.82 23.79 15.79
CA GLU A 231 4.33 24.93 16.56
C GLU A 231 5.79 25.21 16.19
N HIS A 232 6.65 24.19 16.21
CA HIS A 232 8.05 24.30 15.83
C HIS A 232 8.25 24.86 14.41
N CYS A 233 7.49 24.34 13.44
CA CYS A 233 7.59 24.81 12.05
C CYS A 233 7.10 26.25 11.90
N ASN A 234 6.00 26.63 12.58
CA ASN A 234 5.47 27.98 12.53
C ASN A 234 6.41 29.01 13.16
N GLU A 235 6.97 28.70 14.34
CA GLU A 235 7.93 29.59 15.04
C GLU A 235 9.17 29.87 14.20
N LYS A 236 9.64 28.87 13.46
CA LYS A 236 10.84 28.96 12.61
C LYS A 236 10.56 29.32 11.15
N ASN A 237 9.29 29.54 10.77
CA ASN A 237 8.85 29.77 9.39
C ASN A 237 9.34 28.68 8.39
N ILE A 238 9.31 27.42 8.82
CA ILE A 238 9.76 26.26 8.04
C ILE A 238 8.59 25.73 7.19
N ASN A 239 8.78 25.65 5.88
CA ASN A 239 7.78 25.06 4.95
C ASN A 239 8.23 23.72 4.35
N THR A 240 9.52 23.42 4.45
CA THR A 240 10.15 22.18 3.98
C THR A 240 11.08 21.65 5.07
N ILE A 241 11.21 20.34 5.17
CA ILE A 241 12.02 19.72 6.22
C ILE A 241 12.91 18.63 5.62
N SER A 242 14.15 18.54 6.12
CA SER A 242 15.08 17.46 5.83
C SER A 242 14.92 16.31 6.84
N LEU A 243 15.35 15.10 6.48
CA LEU A 243 15.32 13.96 7.42
C LEU A 243 16.15 14.24 8.69
N GLN A 244 17.27 14.97 8.55
CA GLN A 244 18.13 15.34 9.66
C GLN A 244 17.44 16.31 10.63
N SER A 245 16.79 17.35 10.09
CA SER A 245 16.04 18.32 10.89
C SER A 245 14.84 17.68 11.59
N LEU A 246 14.17 16.73 10.92
CA LEU A 246 13.10 15.95 11.55
C LEU A 246 13.64 15.11 12.72
N LYS A 247 14.79 14.47 12.56
CA LYS A 247 15.44 13.69 13.64
C LYS A 247 15.77 14.55 14.86
N GLU A 248 16.29 15.75 14.65
CA GLU A 248 16.59 16.71 15.71
C GLU A 248 15.34 17.07 16.49
N PHE A 249 14.26 17.45 15.79
CA PHE A 249 12.97 17.73 16.40
C PHE A 249 12.41 16.54 17.20
N LEU A 250 12.46 15.33 16.63
CA LEU A 250 11.96 14.11 17.28
C LEU A 250 12.76 13.77 18.54
N SER A 251 14.07 14.02 18.53
CA SER A 251 14.93 13.75 19.69
C SER A 251 14.67 14.72 20.84
N GLU A 252 14.21 15.94 20.56
CA GLU A 252 13.76 16.90 21.57
C GLU A 252 12.35 16.56 22.10
N SER A 253 11.51 15.93 21.28
CA SER A 253 10.08 15.73 21.56
C SER A 253 9.71 14.34 22.11
N LEU A 254 10.56 13.32 21.89
CA LEU A 254 10.34 11.93 22.33
C LEU A 254 11.15 11.56 23.59
N ASN A 255 11.95 12.48 24.14
CA ASN A 255 12.57 12.37 25.46
C ASN A 255 11.67 13.01 26.54
#